data_AF-A0A1B7P8B9-F1
#
_entry.id   AF-A0A1B7P8B9-F1
#
_cell.length_a   1.000
_cell.length_b   1.000
_cell.length_c   1.000
_cell.angle_alpha   90.00
_cell.angle_beta   90.00
_cell.angle_gamma   90.00
#
_symmetry.space_group_name_H-M   'P 1'
#
loop_
_entity.id
_entity.type
_entity.pdbx_description
1 polymer ?
#
loop_
_entity_poly.entity_id
_entity_poly.type
_entity_poly.pdbx_seq_one_letter_code
_entity_poly.pdbx_strand_id
1 'polypeptide(L)' 'MPLVVPNVSNDDKADWATKLLGKKLTDSTSDNLSFAKKDLPAVHRVVKPGTFVTMDYKPDR' A
#
# COMPACT_ATOMS: atom_id res chain seq x y z
N MET A 1 11.07 23.35 0.89
CA MET A 1 11.17 22.01 1.53
C MET A 1 11.77 21.07 0.51
N PRO A 2 12.78 20.26 0.84
CA PRO A 2 13.30 19.27 -0.10
C PRO A 2 12.18 18.25 -0.39
N LEU A 3 11.83 18.08 -1.66
CA LEU A 3 10.93 17.03 -2.10
C LEU A 3 11.69 15.71 -1.98
N VAL A 4 11.32 14.87 -1.02
CA VAL A 4 11.87 13.51 -0.90
C VAL A 4 11.27 12.70 -2.04
N VAL A 5 12.02 12.59 -3.13
CA VAL A 5 11.68 11.73 -4.26
C VAL A 5 12.03 10.30 -3.88
N PRO A 6 11.09 9.34 -3.91
CA PRO A 6 11.40 7.94 -3.65
C PRO A 6 12.48 7.47 -4.63
N ASN A 7 13.58 6.93 -4.11
CA ASN A 7 14.59 6.27 -4.92
C ASN A 7 13.94 5.01 -5.52
N VAL A 8 13.72 5.01 -6.83
CA VAL A 8 13.07 3.90 -7.56
C VAL A 8 14.11 2.79 -7.78
N SER A 9 14.51 2.12 -6.71
CA SER A 9 15.09 0.78 -6.80
C SER A 9 14.01 -0.22 -7.22
N ASN A 10 14.35 -1.35 -7.85
CA ASN A 10 13.47 -2.51 -8.08
C ASN A 10 13.05 -3.20 -6.75
N ASP A 11 12.65 -2.41 -5.76
CA ASP A 11 12.13 -2.85 -4.49
C ASP A 11 10.62 -2.62 -4.54
N ASP A 12 9.86 -3.72 -4.59
CA ASP A 12 8.40 -3.71 -4.66
C ASP A 12 7.78 -2.82 -3.57
N LYS A 13 8.47 -2.67 -2.43
CA LYS A 13 8.03 -1.79 -1.33
C LYS A 13 7.99 -0.32 -1.72
N ALA A 14 8.97 0.16 -2.49
CA ALA A 14 9.03 1.56 -2.91
C ALA A 14 7.90 1.91 -3.90
N ASP A 15 7.57 0.95 -4.77
CA ASP A 15 6.47 1.09 -5.73
C ASP A 15 5.11 1.16 -5.03
N TRP A 16 4.88 0.29 -4.04
CA TRP A 16 3.65 0.34 -3.24
C TRP A 16 3.56 1.58 -2.35
N ALA A 17 4.68 2.04 -1.78
CA ALA A 17 4.74 3.28 -1.03
C ALA A 17 4.29 4.47 -1.90
N THR A 18 4.78 4.56 -3.13
CA THR A 18 4.40 5.63 -4.07
C THR A 18 2.91 5.56 -4.47
N LYS A 19 2.33 4.37 -4.56
CA LYS A 19 0.91 4.17 -4.91
C LYS A 19 -0.05 4.49 -3.76
N LEU A 20 0.32 4.16 -2.52
CA LEU A 20 -0.60 4.15 -1.37
C LEU A 20 -0.44 5.32 -0.42
N LEU A 21 0.78 5.85 -0.24
CA LEU A 21 1.04 6.91 0.74
C LEU A 21 0.23 8.16 0.42
N GLY A 22 -0.49 8.68 1.42
CA GLY A 22 -1.32 9.88 1.30
C GLY A 22 -2.67 9.67 0.62
N LYS A 23 -2.97 8.47 0.08
CA LYS A 23 -4.24 8.17 -0.57
C LYS A 23 -5.24 7.53 0.41
N LYS A 24 -6.53 7.76 0.16
CA LYS A 24 -7.63 7.09 0.88
C LYS A 24 -8.01 5.78 0.20
N LEU A 25 -8.15 4.71 0.99
CA LEU A 25 -8.61 3.43 0.46
C LEU A 25 -10.14 3.47 0.27
N THR A 26 -10.61 3.15 -0.94
CA THR A 26 -12.04 3.11 -1.32
C THR A 26 -12.41 1.73 -1.86
N ASP A 27 -13.70 1.43 -1.99
CA ASP A 27 -14.11 0.11 -2.47
C ASP A 27 -14.10 -0.04 -4.00
N SER A 28 -14.17 1.05 -4.78
CA SER A 28 -14.41 0.95 -6.22
C SER A 28 -13.63 1.89 -7.14
N THR A 29 -13.13 3.04 -6.66
CA THR A 29 -12.55 4.05 -7.56
C THR A 29 -11.14 4.45 -7.12
N SER A 30 -10.20 4.32 -8.06
CA SER A 30 -8.81 4.77 -7.92
C SER A 30 -8.66 6.12 -8.62
N ASP A 31 -8.43 7.17 -7.84
CA ASP A 31 -8.18 8.52 -8.34
C ASP A 31 -6.80 9.01 -7.88
N ASN A 32 -6.54 10.32 -8.04
CA ASN A 32 -5.32 10.92 -7.52
C ASN A 32 -5.24 10.79 -5.99
N LEU A 33 -6.37 11.02 -5.29
CA LEU A 33 -6.47 11.04 -3.82
C LEU A 33 -6.96 9.71 -3.21
N SER A 34 -7.36 8.75 -4.03
CA SER A 34 -8.00 7.51 -3.60
C SER A 34 -7.35 6.29 -4.27
N PHE A 35 -7.44 5.14 -3.62
CA PHE A 35 -6.97 3.86 -4.15
C PHE A 35 -8.06 2.81 -3.91
N ALA A 36 -8.48 2.09 -4.94
CA ALA A 36 -9.52 1.09 -4.84
C ALA A 36 -8.98 -0.23 -4.28
N LYS A 37 -9.74 -0.88 -3.39
CA LYS A 37 -9.43 -2.22 -2.88
C LYS A 37 -9.36 -3.29 -3.97
N LYS A 38 -10.07 -3.08 -5.09
CA LYS A 38 -10.07 -3.99 -6.24
C LYS A 38 -8.69 -4.06 -6.92
N ASP A 39 -7.87 -3.02 -6.76
CA ASP A 39 -6.53 -2.94 -7.35
C ASP A 39 -5.44 -3.51 -6.41
N LEU A 40 -5.84 -4.02 -5.23
CA LEU A 40 -4.94 -4.74 -4.35
C LEU A 40 -4.74 -6.18 -4.85
N PRO A 41 -3.59 -6.82 -4.54
CA PRO A 41 -3.35 -8.22 -4.86
C PRO A 41 -4.46 -9.13 -4.31
N ALA A 42 -4.73 -10.27 -4.96
CA ALA A 42 -5.82 -11.16 -4.54
C ALA A 42 -5.70 -11.61 -3.06
N VAL A 43 -4.47 -11.81 -2.58
CA VAL A 43 -4.16 -12.12 -1.19
C VAL A 43 -3.53 -10.89 -0.58
N HIS A 44 -4.30 -10.15 0.23
CA HIS A 44 -3.80 -8.98 0.95
C HIS A 44 -4.53 -8.81 2.29
N ARG A 45 -4.01 -7.93 3.16
CA ARG A 45 -4.67 -7.55 4.41
C ARG A 45 -4.55 -6.05 4.63
N VAL A 46 -5.67 -5.38 4.93
CA VAL A 46 -5.71 -3.99 5.36
C VAL A 46 -5.82 -3.97 6.88
N VAL A 47 -4.81 -3.41 7.55
CA VAL A 47 -4.72 -3.40 9.02
C VAL A 47 -4.73 -1.96 9.53
N LYS A 48 -5.52 -1.70 10.58
CA LYS A 48 -5.54 -0.38 11.22
C LYS A 48 -4.33 -0.20 12.14
N PRO A 49 -3.74 1.01 12.24
CA PRO A 49 -2.68 1.28 13.20
C PRO A 49 -3.06 0.86 14.62
N GLY A 50 -2.13 0.21 15.33
CA GLY A 50 -2.32 -0.28 16.70
C GLY A 50 -3.02 -1.63 16.83
N THR A 51 -3.43 -2.25 15.73
CA THR A 51 -3.99 -3.62 15.76
C THR A 51 -2.87 -4.64 15.95
N PHE A 52 -3.06 -5.60 16.86
CA PHE A 52 -2.15 -6.73 17.00
C PHE A 52 -2.21 -7.64 15.78
N VAL A 53 -1.06 -7.97 15.21
CA VAL A 53 -0.93 -8.88 14.06
C VAL A 53 0.03 -10.00 14.40
N THR A 54 -0.21 -11.16 13.80
CA THR A 54 0.70 -12.31 13.87
C THR A 54 1.95 -12.05 13.02
N MET A 55 3.10 -12.56 13.45
CA MET A 55 4.37 -12.49 12.72
C MET A 55 4.60 -13.72 11.83
N ASP A 56 3.51 -14.38 11.39
CA ASP A 56 3.55 -15.54 10.51
C ASP A 56 4.01 -15.14 9.10
N TYR A 57 4.97 -15.89 8.55
CA TYR A 57 5.39 -15.71 7.17
C TYR A 57 4.45 -16.43 6.21
N LYS A 58 3.83 -15.67 5.32
CA LYS A 58 3.01 -16.18 4.21
C LYS A 58 3.52 -15.56 2.92
N PRO A 59 4.23 -16.30 2.04
CA PRO A 59 4.91 -15.74 0.87
C PRO A 59 3.94 -15.14 -0.15
N ASP A 60 2.71 -15.66 -0.23
CA ASP A 60 1.70 -15.17 -1.18
C ASP A 60 0.98 -13.89 -0.72
N ARG A 61 1.31 -13.33 0.46
CA ARG A 61 0.63 -12.16 1.07
C ARG A 61 1.45 -10.89 1.00
#